data_AF-A0A2N2ZQ59-F1
#
_entry.id   AF-A0A2N2ZQ59-F1
#
_cell.length_a   1.000
_cell.length_b   1.000
_cell.length_c   1.000
_cell.angle_alpha   90.00
_cell.angle_beta   90.00
_cell.angle_gamma   90.00
#
_symmetry.space_group_name_H-M   'P 1'
#
loop_
_entity.id
_entity.type
_entity.pdbx_description
1 polymer ?
#
loop_
_entity_poly.entity_id
_entity_poly.type
_entity_poly.pdbx_seq_one_letter_code
_entity_poly.pdbx_strand_id
1 'polypeptide(L)' 'MIYLTRRERFNAAHRLFLSEWSDEKNLEVFGKCSNPNWHGHNYELFVTVKGEINPKIGFVINLKQLSKIV' A
#
# COMPACT_ATOMS: atom_id res chain seq x y z
N MET A 1 8.65 7.42 23.88
CA MET A 1 8.37 6.93 22.51
C MET A 1 7.19 7.65 21.86
N ILE A 2 7.28 7.90 20.54
CA ILE A 2 6.19 8.43 19.70
C ILE A 2 5.99 7.57 18.44
N TYR A 3 4.88 7.78 17.75
CA TYR A 3 4.60 7.24 16.42
C TYR A 3 4.64 8.35 15.38
N LEU A 4 5.20 8.05 14.22
CA LEU A 4 5.23 8.93 13.06
C LEU A 4 4.69 8.17 11.85
N THR A 5 3.69 8.73 11.17
CA THR A 5 3.12 8.15 9.96
C THR A 5 3.47 8.99 8.73
N ARG A 6 4.03 8.36 7.71
CA ARG A 6 4.19 8.92 6.36
C ARG A 6 3.06 8.39 5.49
N ARG A 7 2.38 9.28 4.77
CA ARG A 7 1.39 8.92 3.76
C ARG A 7 1.96 9.11 2.37
N GLU A 8 1.83 8.08 1.53
CA GLU A 8 2.14 8.12 0.10
C GLU A 8 0.93 7.79 -0.76
N ARG A 9 1.00 8.16 -2.04
CA ARG A 9 -0.01 7.82 -3.04
C ARG A 9 0.62 7.22 -4.27
N PHE A 10 0.00 6.18 -4.81
CA PHE A 10 0.39 5.62 -6.09
C PHE A 10 -0.82 5.08 -6.84
N ASN A 11 -0.73 5.05 -8.15
CA ASN A 11 -1.79 4.53 -9.02
C ASN A 11 -1.33 3.19 -9.57
N ALA A 12 -2.20 2.18 -9.48
CA ALA A 12 -1.91 0.85 -10.03
C ALA A 12 -3.18 0.18 -10.54
N ALA A 13 -3.03 -0.64 -11.57
CA ALA A 13 -4.06 -1.53 -12.09
C ALA A 13 -3.82 -2.97 -11.62
N HIS A 14 -4.89 -3.70 -11.36
CA HIS A 14 -4.83 -5.11 -10.96
C HIS A 14 -6.08 -5.89 -11.36
N ARG A 15 -5.99 -7.20 -11.23
CA ARG A 15 -7.08 -8.16 -11.41
C ARG A 15 -6.97 -9.18 -10.28
N LEU A 16 -8.06 -9.42 -9.56
CA LEU A 16 -8.13 -10.54 -8.63
C LEU A 16 -8.42 -11.80 -9.44
N PHE A 17 -7.49 -12.75 -9.43
CA PHE A 17 -7.57 -13.95 -10.26
C PHE A 17 -6.74 -15.08 -9.67
N LEU A 18 -7.31 -16.29 -9.63
CA LEU A 18 -6.63 -17.53 -9.31
C LEU A 18 -6.47 -18.36 -10.59
N SER A 19 -5.23 -18.74 -10.91
CA SER A 19 -4.87 -19.37 -12.18
C SER A 19 -5.34 -20.82 -12.30
N GLU A 20 -5.63 -21.45 -11.17
CA GLU A 20 -6.23 -22.78 -11.11
C GLU A 20 -7.75 -22.78 -11.34
N TRP A 21 -8.40 -21.62 -11.45
CA TRP A 21 -9.84 -21.49 -11.66
C TRP A 21 -10.17 -21.03 -13.08
N SER A 22 -11.36 -21.40 -13.57
CA SER A 22 -11.88 -20.84 -14.82
C SER A 22 -12.23 -19.35 -14.65
N ASP A 23 -12.37 -18.63 -15.75
CA ASP A 23 -12.78 -17.22 -15.72
C ASP A 23 -14.19 -17.04 -15.13
N GLU A 24 -15.10 -17.98 -15.37
CA GLU A 24 -16.46 -17.95 -14.82
C GLU A 24 -16.43 -18.07 -13.30
N LYS A 25 -15.63 -19.00 -12.77
CA LYS A 25 -15.49 -19.16 -11.32
C LYS A 25 -14.81 -17.95 -10.68
N ASN A 26 -13.79 -17.38 -11.33
CA ASN A 26 -13.17 -16.13 -10.88
C ASN A 26 -14.18 -14.97 -10.90
N LEU A 27 -15.06 -14.89 -11.90
CA LEU A 27 -16.11 -13.89 -11.99
C LEU A 27 -17.17 -14.07 -10.91
N GLU A 28 -17.56 -15.31 -10.62
CA GLU A 28 -18.50 -15.64 -9.55
C GLU A 28 -17.96 -15.20 -8.18
N VAL A 29 -16.69 -15.50 -7.89
CA VAL A 29 -16.08 -15.25 -6.56
C VAL A 29 -15.64 -13.80 -6.39
N PHE A 30 -14.93 -13.24 -7.36
CA PHE A 30 -14.33 -11.89 -7.24
C PHE A 30 -15.15 -10.79 -7.93
N GLY A 31 -16.22 -11.15 -8.66
CA GLY A 31 -17.09 -10.19 -9.34
C GLY A 31 -16.33 -9.30 -10.32
N LYS A 32 -16.69 -8.01 -10.36
CA LYS A 32 -16.04 -7.04 -11.27
C LYS A 32 -14.52 -6.91 -11.07
N CYS A 33 -13.99 -7.31 -9.92
CA CYS A 33 -12.56 -7.26 -9.64
C CYS A 33 -11.75 -8.30 -10.43
N SER A 34 -12.38 -9.36 -10.96
CA SER A 34 -11.75 -10.34 -11.85
C SER A 34 -11.96 -10.05 -13.33
N ASN A 35 -12.36 -8.84 -13.71
CA ASN A 35 -12.43 -8.40 -15.10
C ASN A 35 -11.13 -8.75 -15.85
N PRO A 36 -11.19 -9.50 -16.98
CA PRO A 36 -10.02 -9.83 -17.79
C PRO A 36 -9.19 -8.62 -18.22
N ASN A 37 -9.83 -7.46 -18.35
CA ASN A 37 -9.19 -6.19 -18.70
C ASN A 37 -8.78 -5.34 -17.48
N TRP A 38 -8.64 -5.96 -16.31
CA TRP A 38 -8.22 -5.31 -15.06
C TRP A 38 -9.18 -4.19 -14.60
N HIS A 39 -8.80 -3.55 -13.51
CA HIS A 39 -9.32 -2.27 -13.05
C HIS A 39 -8.21 -1.55 -12.26
N GLY A 40 -8.39 -0.26 -11.95
CA GLY A 40 -7.37 0.56 -11.30
C GLY A 40 -7.83 1.21 -10.01
N HIS A 41 -6.86 1.60 -9.19
CA HIS A 41 -7.07 2.39 -7.97
C HIS A 41 -5.98 3.44 -7.81
N ASN A 42 -6.35 4.51 -7.11
CA ASN A 42 -5.42 5.48 -6.55
C ASN A 42 -5.22 5.08 -5.08
N TYR A 43 -4.19 4.28 -4.80
CA TYR A 43 -3.93 3.76 -3.46
C TYR A 43 -3.33 4.84 -2.56
N GLU A 44 -3.72 4.84 -1.28
CA GLU A 44 -3.03 5.56 -0.21
C GLU A 44 -2.28 4.57 0.68
N LEU A 45 -0.98 4.74 0.81
CA LEU A 45 -0.12 3.93 1.67
C LEU A 45 0.24 4.70 2.93
N PHE A 46 -0.04 4.13 4.10
CA PHE A 46 0.31 4.71 5.40
C PHE A 46 1.41 3.86 6.04
N VAL A 47 2.61 4.43 6.18
CA VAL A 47 3.76 3.77 6.81
C VAL A 47 3.99 4.41 8.17
N THR A 48 3.83 3.64 9.25
CA THR A 48 4.01 4.11 10.62
C THR A 48 5.28 3.53 11.23
N VAL A 49 6.14 4.40 11.74
CA VAL A 49 7.32 4.03 12.53
C VAL A 49 7.15 4.47 13.98
N LYS A 50 7.78 3.74 14.90
CA LYS A 50 7.78 4.04 16.34
C LYS A 50 9.21 4.17 16.85
N GLY A 51 9.46 5.15 17.70
CA GLY A 51 10.79 5.30 18.32
C GLY A 51 10.83 6.37 19.40
N GLU A 52 12.00 6.54 20.00
CA GLU A 52 12.28 7.66 20.90
C GLU A 52 12.62 8.93 20.14
N ILE A 53 12.24 10.07 20.71
CA ILE A 53 12.62 11.36 20.15
C ILE A 53 14.09 11.59 20.48
N ASN A 54 14.90 11.87 19.47
CA ASN A 54 16.25 12.35 19.72
C ASN A 54 16.17 13.74 20.40
N PRO A 55 16.68 13.91 21.64
CA PRO A 55 16.48 15.15 22.41
C PRO A 55 17.19 16.37 21.82
N LYS A 56 18.19 16.16 20.94
CA LYS A 56 18.95 17.24 20.31
C LYS A 56 18.26 17.80 19.06
N ILE A 57 17.59 16.95 18.29
CA ILE A 57 17.03 17.32 16.97
C ILE A 57 15.51 17.17 16.87
N GLY A 58 14.85 16.60 17.88
CA GLY A 58 13.39 16.49 17.94
C GLY A 58 12.77 15.46 16.99
N PHE A 59 13.58 14.65 16.28
CA PHE A 59 13.09 13.66 15.34
C PHE A 59 13.17 12.24 15.88
N VAL A 60 12.17 11.43 15.51
CA VAL A 60 12.21 9.96 15.68
C VAL A 60 13.00 9.29 14.54
N ILE A 61 12.94 9.84 13.33
CA ILE A 61 13.70 9.42 12.14
C ILE A 61 13.85 10.61 11.19
N ASN A 62 14.88 10.61 10.35
CA ASN A 62 14.99 11.54 9.23
C ASN A 62 13.95 11.18 8.14
N LEU A 63 13.05 12.10 7.82
CA LEU A 63 12.00 11.89 6.83
C LEU A 63 12.53 11.61 5.41
N LYS A 64 13.72 12.11 5.05
CA LYS A 64 14.35 11.80 3.75
C LYS A 64 14.86 10.37 3.69
N GLN A 65 15.28 9.80 4.82
CA GLN A 65 15.66 8.38 4.88
C GLN A 65 14.40 7.52 4.74
N LEU A 66 13.33 7.85 5.47
CA LEU A 66 12.05 7.15 5.33
C LEU A 66 11.53 7.18 3.89
N SER A 67 11.62 8.33 3.22
CA SER A 67 11.23 8.50 1.81
C SER A 67 12.06 7.73 0.79
N LYS A 68 13.22 7.16 1.15
CA LYS A 68 14.01 6.28 0.27
C LYS A 68 13.64 4.81 0.44
N ILE A 69 12.96 4.47 1.54
CA ILE A 69 12.54 3.12 1.88
C ILE A 69 11.13 2.86 1.34
N VAL A 70 10.27 3.87 1.43
CA VAL A 70 8.91 3.90 0.88
C VAL A 70 8.94 4.40 -0.55
#